data_AF-A0A7Y6PRN7-F1
#
_entry.id   AF-A0A7Y6PRN7-F1
#
_cell.length_a   1.000
_cell.length_b   1.000
_cell.length_c   1.000
_cell.angle_alpha   90.00
_cell.angle_beta   90.00
_cell.angle_gamma   90.00
#
_symmetry.space_group_name_H-M   'P 1'
#
loop_
_entity.id
_entity.type
_entity.pdbx_description
1 polymer ?
#
loop_
_entity_poly.entity_id
_entity_poly.type
_entity_poly.pdbx_seq_one_letter_code
_entity_poly.pdbx_strand_id
1 'polypeptide(L)'
;MTGPLLVSFGLSLGAAVLNAVLGLTRPLSRTYLSFAWIMAFVAAHLYLEWILYKRTITPAEAVEVVRLQLLAAHALIAGVLIFIPTYTQIQLPRWIWRVMWVLLGIFFLVNVLTPYGVWFSAKPRLIATTVLGELAHTTVPPPLGPLQYAHAVYVVAIGVIAVVCAIKMFGRGNRQRAIAIALSLGIVVVLHLVDVVREAVGGSWLYIGGFGLVAWGIVMTVQLAMSYREVEDGLLAALARLEAQKAEMTDAIAVSVRVRDRLNTPLQTLELGLSMQPDQDAIVEELRHEIHHLTTLGRCIESTAAVPRNARGNGPTR
;
A
#
# COMPACT_ATOMS: atom_id res chain seq x y z
N MET A 1 -24.79 -24.33 1.95
CA MET A 1 -23.39 -24.00 1.61
C MET A 1 -23.22 -22.73 0.77
N THR A 2 -24.24 -22.34 0.02
CA THR A 2 -24.20 -21.18 -0.90
C THR A 2 -24.12 -19.83 -0.19
N GLY A 3 -24.73 -19.68 1.00
CA GLY A 3 -24.80 -18.42 1.73
C GLY A 3 -23.43 -17.83 2.12
N PRO A 4 -22.58 -18.53 2.90
CA PRO A 4 -21.27 -18.02 3.30
C PRO A 4 -20.33 -17.68 2.13
N LEU A 5 -20.39 -18.46 1.04
CA LEU A 5 -19.64 -18.16 -0.18
C LEU A 5 -20.14 -16.87 -0.85
N LEU A 6 -21.45 -16.63 -0.89
CA LEU A 6 -22.03 -15.42 -1.47
C LEU A 6 -21.71 -14.17 -0.65
N VAL A 7 -21.72 -14.28 0.68
CA VAL A 7 -21.26 -13.20 1.59
C VAL A 7 -19.77 -12.91 1.34
N SER A 8 -18.95 -13.95 1.27
CA SER A 8 -17.50 -13.84 1.03
C SER A 8 -17.17 -13.24 -0.34
N PHE A 9 -17.95 -13.60 -1.37
CA PHE A 9 -17.92 -12.99 -2.69
C PHE A 9 -18.23 -11.49 -2.61
N GLY A 10 -19.33 -11.11 -1.95
CA GLY A 10 -19.73 -9.71 -1.79
C GLY A 10 -18.70 -8.87 -1.04
N LEU A 11 -18.12 -9.42 0.04
CA LEU A 11 -17.03 -8.78 0.78
C LEU A 11 -15.78 -8.57 -0.08
N SER A 12 -15.41 -9.58 -0.86
CA SER A 12 -14.24 -9.51 -1.74
C SER A 12 -14.45 -8.50 -2.88
N LEU A 13 -15.63 -8.47 -3.48
CA LEU A 13 -15.99 -7.52 -4.51
C LEU A 13 -16.05 -6.08 -3.96
N GLY A 14 -16.64 -5.89 -2.78
CA GLY A 14 -16.66 -4.60 -2.10
C GLY A 14 -15.25 -4.08 -1.79
N ALA A 15 -14.37 -4.95 -1.28
CA ALA A 15 -12.97 -4.62 -1.06
C ALA A 15 -12.26 -4.28 -2.38
N ALA A 16 -12.54 -5.00 -3.47
CA ALA A 16 -11.97 -4.71 -4.79
C ALA A 16 -12.38 -3.31 -5.29
N VAL A 17 -13.68 -2.97 -5.22
CA VAL A 17 -14.19 -1.66 -5.64
C VAL A 17 -13.60 -0.54 -4.77
N LEU A 18 -13.63 -0.69 -3.45
CA LEU A 18 -13.08 0.31 -2.53
C LEU A 18 -11.59 0.60 -2.83
N ASN A 19 -10.78 -0.45 -2.95
CA ASN A 19 -9.36 -0.27 -3.23
C ASN A 19 -9.10 0.19 -4.67
N ALA A 20 -9.97 -0.12 -5.64
CA ALA A 20 -9.86 0.43 -6.98
C ALA A 20 -10.09 1.94 -6.98
N VAL A 21 -11.15 2.41 -6.29
CA VAL A 21 -11.43 3.84 -6.13
C VAL A 21 -10.26 4.55 -5.45
N LEU A 22 -9.75 4.02 -4.34
CA LEU A 22 -8.58 4.58 -3.64
C LEU A 22 -7.29 4.52 -4.48
N GLY A 23 -7.12 3.51 -5.32
CA GLY A 23 -5.94 3.39 -6.19
C GLY A 23 -5.95 4.30 -7.41
N LEU A 24 -7.15 4.72 -7.86
CA LEU A 24 -7.35 5.63 -8.98
C LEU A 24 -7.28 7.11 -8.59
N THR A 25 -7.30 7.46 -7.30
CA THR A 25 -7.05 8.83 -6.87
C THR A 25 -5.63 9.27 -7.24
N ARG A 26 -5.44 10.56 -7.50
CA ARG A 26 -4.11 11.10 -7.89
C ARG A 26 -3.31 11.48 -6.64
N PRO A 27 -2.03 11.10 -6.55
CA PRO A 27 -1.27 10.27 -7.50
C PRO A 27 -1.68 8.78 -7.48
N LEU A 28 -1.68 8.14 -8.65
CA LEU A 28 -2.06 6.73 -8.80
C LEU A 28 -1.25 5.82 -7.87
N SER A 29 -1.93 5.04 -7.04
CA SER A 29 -1.27 4.15 -6.09
C SER A 29 -1.35 2.69 -6.53
N ARG A 30 -0.21 2.19 -7.02
CA ARG A 30 -0.05 0.79 -7.46
C ARG A 30 -0.38 -0.22 -6.37
N THR A 31 -0.18 0.13 -5.10
CA THR A 31 -0.50 -0.73 -3.95
C THR A 31 -1.99 -1.04 -3.88
N TYR A 32 -2.84 -0.01 -3.94
CA TYR A 32 -4.29 -0.20 -3.89
C TYR A 32 -4.81 -0.86 -5.16
N LEU A 33 -4.28 -0.50 -6.34
CA LEU A 33 -4.69 -1.13 -7.61
C LEU A 33 -4.34 -2.62 -7.67
N SER A 34 -3.13 -3.01 -7.25
CA SER A 34 -2.74 -4.42 -7.22
C SER A 34 -3.54 -5.21 -6.17
N PHE A 35 -3.88 -4.58 -5.04
CA PHE A 35 -4.75 -5.21 -4.05
C PHE A 35 -6.20 -5.35 -4.53
N ALA A 36 -6.74 -4.33 -5.21
CA ALA A 36 -8.05 -4.37 -5.85
C ALA A 36 -8.14 -5.50 -6.88
N TRP A 37 -7.10 -5.66 -7.69
CA TRP A 37 -6.94 -6.77 -8.62
C TRP A 37 -7.01 -8.12 -7.90
N ILE A 38 -6.23 -8.30 -6.83
CA ILE A 38 -6.26 -9.52 -6.04
C ILE A 38 -7.68 -9.82 -5.55
N MET A 39 -8.34 -8.84 -4.94
CA MET A 39 -9.68 -9.03 -4.37
C MET A 39 -10.75 -9.31 -5.45
N ALA A 40 -10.61 -8.75 -6.64
CA ALA A 40 -11.48 -9.08 -7.78
C ALA A 40 -11.34 -10.55 -8.19
N PHE A 41 -10.11 -11.08 -8.21
CA PHE A 41 -9.88 -12.48 -8.53
C PHE A 41 -10.20 -13.44 -7.37
N VAL A 42 -10.11 -12.99 -6.10
CA VAL A 42 -10.68 -13.72 -4.96
C VAL A 42 -12.21 -13.83 -5.14
N ALA A 43 -12.88 -12.75 -5.50
CA ALA A 43 -14.33 -12.78 -5.75
C ALA A 43 -14.67 -13.74 -6.91
N ALA A 44 -13.97 -13.64 -8.04
CA ALA A 44 -14.15 -14.57 -9.16
C ALA A 44 -13.94 -16.03 -8.75
N HIS A 45 -12.90 -16.32 -7.96
CA HIS A 45 -12.61 -17.65 -7.45
C HIS A 45 -13.75 -18.17 -6.55
N LEU A 46 -14.24 -17.37 -5.61
CA LEU A 46 -15.35 -17.74 -4.72
C LEU A 46 -16.68 -17.93 -5.46
N TYR A 47 -16.91 -17.16 -6.53
CA TYR A 47 -18.08 -17.32 -7.38
C TYR A 47 -18.04 -18.65 -8.15
N LEU A 48 -16.87 -19.03 -8.67
CA LEU A 48 -16.67 -20.31 -9.35
C LEU A 48 -16.79 -21.49 -8.38
N GLU A 49 -16.22 -21.36 -7.18
CA GLU A 49 -16.41 -22.30 -6.08
C GLU A 49 -17.91 -22.47 -5.76
N TRP A 50 -18.66 -21.37 -5.66
CA TRP A 50 -20.11 -21.41 -5.46
C TRP A 50 -20.87 -22.15 -6.57
N ILE A 51 -20.44 -22.04 -7.83
CA ILE A 51 -21.01 -22.81 -8.95
C ILE A 51 -20.79 -24.31 -8.75
N LEU A 52 -19.60 -24.74 -8.28
CA LEU A 52 -19.29 -26.15 -8.04
C LEU A 52 -20.24 -26.81 -7.01
N TYR A 53 -20.74 -26.04 -6.04
CA TYR A 53 -21.67 -26.54 -5.04
C TYR A 53 -23.14 -26.56 -5.48
N LYS A 54 -23.45 -26.19 -6.74
CA LYS A 54 -24.80 -26.34 -7.26
C LYS A 54 -25.15 -27.81 -7.50
N ARG A 55 -26.39 -28.17 -7.17
CA ARG A 55 -26.94 -29.54 -7.19
C ARG A 55 -26.98 -30.21 -8.58
N THR A 56 -26.74 -29.48 -9.67
CA THR A 56 -26.98 -29.96 -11.04
C THR A 56 -25.73 -30.03 -11.91
N ILE A 57 -24.52 -29.91 -11.35
CA ILE A 57 -23.31 -29.84 -12.16
C ILE A 57 -22.92 -31.20 -12.73
N THR A 58 -22.57 -31.24 -14.02
CA THR A 58 -22.02 -32.45 -14.65
C THR A 58 -20.51 -32.57 -14.39
N PRO A 59 -19.90 -33.77 -14.49
CA PRO A 59 -18.45 -33.91 -14.36
C PRO A 59 -17.64 -33.09 -15.37
N ALA A 60 -18.17 -32.86 -16.57
CA ALA A 60 -17.51 -32.04 -17.58
C ALA A 60 -17.54 -30.55 -17.21
N GLU A 61 -18.70 -30.05 -16.78
CA GLU A 61 -18.84 -28.69 -16.25
C GLU A 61 -17.97 -28.44 -15.02
N ALA A 62 -17.88 -29.42 -14.11
CA ALA A 62 -17.02 -29.32 -12.93
C ALA A 62 -15.54 -29.15 -13.30
N VAL A 63 -15.05 -29.87 -14.33
CA VAL A 63 -13.68 -29.68 -14.84
C VAL A 63 -13.49 -28.28 -15.39
N GLU A 64 -14.43 -27.79 -16.18
CA GLU A 64 -14.35 -26.45 -16.78
C GLU A 64 -14.34 -25.34 -15.72
N VAL A 65 -15.23 -25.44 -14.73
CA VAL A 65 -15.29 -24.48 -13.61
C VAL A 65 -13.99 -24.48 -12.80
N VAL A 66 -13.43 -25.66 -12.49
CA VAL A 66 -12.13 -25.75 -11.79
C VAL A 66 -10.99 -25.15 -12.63
N ARG A 67 -11.00 -25.34 -13.95
CA ARG A 67 -10.00 -24.71 -14.83
C ARG A 67 -10.10 -23.19 -14.78
N LEU A 68 -11.30 -22.63 -14.86
CA LEU A 68 -11.54 -21.19 -14.71
C LEU A 68 -11.13 -20.69 -13.32
N GLN A 69 -11.41 -21.48 -12.28
CA GLN A 69 -11.07 -21.16 -10.91
C GLN A 69 -9.55 -21.11 -10.70
N LEU A 70 -8.82 -22.00 -11.36
CA LEU A 70 -7.37 -22.01 -11.35
C LEU A 70 -6.78 -20.85 -12.18
N LEU A 71 -7.42 -20.46 -13.29
CA LEU A 71 -7.05 -19.23 -14.01
C LEU A 71 -7.23 -17.98 -13.13
N ALA A 72 -8.34 -17.90 -12.39
CA ALA A 72 -8.55 -16.84 -11.42
C ALA A 72 -7.48 -16.86 -10.31
N ALA A 73 -7.10 -18.05 -9.82
CA ALA A 73 -6.02 -18.20 -8.84
C ALA A 73 -4.65 -17.76 -9.41
N HIS A 74 -4.33 -18.07 -10.67
CA HIS A 74 -3.11 -17.58 -11.31
C HIS A 74 -3.11 -16.05 -11.46
N ALA A 75 -4.25 -15.45 -11.83
CA ALA A 75 -4.38 -13.99 -11.90
C ALA A 75 -4.28 -13.34 -10.52
N LEU A 76 -4.81 -13.98 -9.47
CA LEU A 76 -4.59 -13.60 -8.08
C LEU A 76 -3.10 -13.64 -7.73
N ILE A 77 -2.41 -14.73 -8.05
CA ILE A 77 -0.96 -14.88 -7.81
C ILE A 77 -0.17 -13.79 -8.54
N ALA A 78 -0.51 -13.47 -9.78
CA ALA A 78 0.08 -12.35 -10.51
C ALA A 78 -0.09 -11.03 -9.73
N GLY A 79 -1.29 -10.78 -9.22
CA GLY A 79 -1.58 -9.64 -8.35
C GLY A 79 -0.69 -9.62 -7.09
N VAL A 80 -0.54 -10.76 -6.42
CA VAL A 80 0.31 -10.92 -5.23
C VAL A 80 1.78 -10.62 -5.55
N LEU A 81 2.30 -11.11 -6.68
CA LEU A 81 3.67 -10.84 -7.13
C LEU A 81 3.93 -9.35 -7.41
N ILE A 82 2.91 -8.59 -7.79
CA ILE A 82 2.98 -7.12 -7.94
C ILE A 82 2.81 -6.42 -6.59
N PHE A 83 1.87 -6.91 -5.77
CA PHE A 83 1.48 -6.29 -4.51
C PHE A 83 2.60 -6.37 -3.47
N ILE A 84 3.22 -7.54 -3.25
CA ILE A 84 4.28 -7.73 -2.25
C ILE A 84 5.41 -6.69 -2.38
N PRO A 85 6.09 -6.54 -3.54
CA PRO A 85 7.20 -5.58 -3.65
C PRO A 85 6.72 -4.13 -3.51
N THR A 86 5.53 -3.81 -4.02
CA THR A 86 4.97 -2.45 -3.97
C THR A 86 4.56 -2.06 -2.54
N TYR A 87 3.95 -2.98 -1.80
CA TYR A 87 3.50 -2.77 -0.43
C TYR A 87 4.68 -2.75 0.56
N THR A 88 5.63 -3.69 0.41
CA THR A 88 6.73 -3.85 1.37
C THR A 88 7.92 -2.94 1.11
N GLN A 89 8.07 -2.40 -0.12
CA GLN A 89 9.23 -1.60 -0.55
C GLN A 89 10.58 -2.32 -0.33
N ILE A 90 10.54 -3.67 -0.26
CA ILE A 90 11.72 -4.52 -0.14
C ILE A 90 12.17 -4.93 -1.55
N GLN A 91 13.43 -4.64 -1.86
CA GLN A 91 14.03 -5.07 -3.12
C GLN A 91 14.62 -6.46 -2.96
N LEU A 92 14.02 -7.44 -3.65
CA LEU A 92 14.62 -8.75 -3.86
C LEU A 92 15.40 -8.77 -5.18
N PRO A 93 16.41 -9.65 -5.32
CA PRO A 93 17.11 -9.84 -6.58
C PRO A 93 16.15 -10.05 -7.76
N ARG A 94 16.37 -9.32 -8.87
CA ARG A 94 15.47 -9.34 -10.05
C ARG A 94 15.26 -10.73 -10.64
N TRP A 95 16.25 -11.62 -10.50
CA TRP A 95 16.16 -13.00 -10.98
C TRP A 95 15.07 -13.80 -10.26
N ILE A 96 14.84 -13.57 -8.97
CA ILE A 96 13.79 -14.26 -8.21
C ILE A 96 12.42 -13.92 -8.82
N TRP A 97 12.16 -12.63 -9.06
CA TRP A 97 10.91 -12.19 -9.69
C TRP A 97 10.74 -12.77 -11.10
N ARG A 98 11.82 -12.79 -11.91
CA ARG A 98 11.78 -13.40 -13.25
C ARG A 98 11.41 -14.88 -13.18
N VAL A 99 12.02 -15.64 -12.27
CA VAL A 99 11.69 -17.06 -12.07
C VAL A 99 10.23 -17.23 -11.67
N MET A 100 9.72 -16.42 -10.72
CA MET A 100 8.32 -16.50 -10.31
C MET A 100 7.35 -16.22 -11.46
N TRP A 101 7.61 -15.18 -12.26
CA TRP A 101 6.78 -14.87 -13.44
C TRP A 101 6.85 -15.94 -14.53
N VAL A 102 8.03 -16.51 -14.78
CA VAL A 102 8.19 -17.62 -15.74
C VAL A 102 7.43 -18.86 -15.27
N LEU A 103 7.56 -19.23 -13.99
CA LEU A 103 6.81 -20.37 -13.42
C LEU A 103 5.30 -20.13 -13.49
N LEU A 104 4.82 -18.92 -13.20
CA LEU A 104 3.42 -18.55 -13.36
C LEU A 104 2.94 -18.76 -14.81
N GLY A 105 3.73 -18.29 -15.78
CA GLY A 105 3.44 -18.45 -17.20
C GLY A 105 3.39 -19.93 -17.63
N ILE A 106 4.32 -20.74 -17.10
CA ILE A 106 4.34 -22.19 -17.34
C ILE A 106 3.06 -22.85 -16.77
N PHE A 107 2.71 -22.60 -15.51
CA PHE A 107 1.51 -23.19 -14.90
C PHE A 107 0.21 -22.71 -15.57
N PHE A 108 0.15 -21.45 -15.98
CA PHE A 108 -0.95 -20.92 -16.78
C PHE A 108 -1.08 -21.68 -18.10
N LEU A 109 0.02 -21.82 -18.84
CA LEU A 109 0.03 -22.51 -20.13
C LEU A 109 -0.34 -24.00 -19.96
N VAL A 110 0.22 -24.68 -18.97
CA VAL A 110 -0.12 -26.07 -18.66
C VAL A 110 -1.61 -26.22 -18.34
N ASN A 111 -2.21 -25.31 -17.57
CA ASN A 111 -3.64 -25.35 -17.26
C ASN A 111 -4.54 -25.18 -18.51
N VAL A 112 -4.10 -24.35 -19.46
CA VAL A 112 -4.83 -24.11 -20.72
C VAL A 112 -4.67 -25.29 -21.69
N LEU A 113 -3.46 -25.86 -21.78
CA LEU A 113 -3.15 -26.90 -22.77
C LEU A 113 -3.55 -28.32 -22.34
N THR A 114 -3.65 -28.59 -21.04
CA THR A 114 -4.00 -29.93 -20.54
C THR A 114 -5.53 -30.09 -20.43
N PRO A 115 -6.08 -31.29 -20.72
CA PRO A 115 -7.53 -31.51 -20.76
C PRO A 115 -8.20 -31.39 -19.38
N TYR A 116 -7.45 -31.67 -18.31
CA TYR A 116 -7.93 -31.63 -16.93
C TYR A 116 -7.28 -30.53 -16.09
N GLY A 117 -6.47 -29.66 -16.71
CA GLY A 117 -5.72 -28.61 -16.03
C GLY A 117 -4.60 -29.15 -15.13
N VAL A 118 -4.06 -28.27 -14.29
CA VAL A 118 -3.00 -28.63 -13.31
C VAL A 118 -3.58 -29.39 -12.11
N TRP A 119 -4.89 -29.23 -11.84
CA TRP A 119 -5.52 -29.68 -10.61
C TRP A 119 -5.97 -31.15 -10.63
N PHE A 120 -6.27 -31.71 -11.80
CA PHE A 120 -6.78 -33.07 -11.91
C PHE A 120 -5.84 -33.93 -12.76
N SER A 121 -5.36 -35.03 -12.16
CA SER A 121 -4.55 -36.05 -12.87
C SER A 121 -5.40 -36.98 -13.74
N ALA A 122 -6.70 -37.10 -13.44
CA ALA A 122 -7.67 -37.91 -14.16
C ALA A 122 -9.08 -37.29 -14.06
N LYS A 123 -10.04 -37.80 -14.83
CA LYS A 123 -11.44 -37.35 -14.79
C LYS A 123 -11.99 -37.44 -13.35
N PRO A 124 -12.46 -36.32 -12.75
CA PRO A 124 -12.95 -36.33 -11.38
C PRO A 124 -14.25 -37.13 -11.26
N ARG A 125 -14.43 -37.78 -10.12
CA ARG A 125 -15.70 -38.41 -9.74
C ARG A 125 -16.44 -37.45 -8.81
N LEU A 126 -17.70 -37.19 -9.12
CA LEU A 126 -18.60 -36.41 -8.26
C LEU A 126 -19.30 -37.37 -7.29
N ILE A 127 -19.18 -37.11 -5.98
CA ILE A 127 -19.98 -37.77 -4.97
C ILE A 127 -20.99 -36.77 -4.42
N ALA A 128 -22.24 -37.20 -4.29
CA ALA A 128 -23.24 -36.44 -3.55
C ALA A 128 -23.00 -36.62 -2.05
N THR A 129 -22.68 -35.54 -1.36
CA THR A 129 -22.46 -35.49 0.08
C THR A 129 -23.38 -34.46 0.71
N THR A 130 -23.92 -34.75 1.88
CA THR A 130 -24.67 -33.77 2.68
C THR A 130 -23.71 -32.93 3.52
N VAL A 131 -23.64 -31.64 3.23
CA VAL A 131 -22.82 -30.66 3.99
C VAL A 131 -23.78 -29.70 4.69
N LEU A 132 -23.76 -29.68 6.02
CA LEU A 132 -24.67 -28.85 6.84
C LEU A 132 -26.16 -29.03 6.48
N GLY A 133 -26.57 -30.25 6.15
CA GLY A 133 -27.96 -30.57 5.79
C GLY A 133 -28.35 -30.29 4.33
N GLU A 134 -27.48 -29.65 3.54
CA GLU A 134 -27.71 -29.43 2.10
C GLU A 134 -26.99 -30.49 1.26
N LEU A 135 -27.65 -30.95 0.19
CA LEU A 135 -27.06 -31.89 -0.76
C LEU A 135 -26.09 -31.15 -1.67
N ALA A 136 -24.81 -31.48 -1.58
CA ALA A 136 -23.72 -30.88 -2.35
C ALA A 136 -22.98 -31.96 -3.13
N HIS A 137 -22.53 -31.62 -4.35
CA HIS A 137 -21.59 -32.47 -5.07
C HIS A 137 -20.17 -32.08 -4.65
N THR A 138 -19.44 -33.03 -4.08
CA THR A 138 -18.01 -32.88 -3.82
C THR A 138 -17.23 -33.68 -4.85
N THR A 139 -16.13 -33.11 -5.33
CA THR A 139 -15.16 -33.83 -6.13
C THR A 139 -14.37 -34.74 -5.20
N VAL A 140 -14.33 -36.04 -5.48
CA VAL A 140 -13.32 -36.90 -4.86
C VAL A 140 -12.00 -36.50 -5.47
N PRO A 141 -11.02 -36.02 -4.69
CA PRO A 141 -9.74 -35.65 -5.25
C PRO A 141 -9.12 -36.89 -5.89
N PRO A 142 -8.82 -36.89 -7.20
CA PRO A 142 -8.00 -37.94 -7.77
C PRO A 142 -6.61 -37.89 -7.09
N PRO A 143 -5.81 -38.97 -7.17
CA PRO A 143 -4.46 -38.96 -6.62
C PRO A 143 -3.69 -37.73 -7.13
N LEU A 144 -3.07 -37.01 -6.18
CA LEU A 144 -2.32 -35.78 -6.45
C LEU A 144 -1.28 -36.04 -7.55
N GLY A 145 -1.42 -35.34 -8.66
CA GLY A 145 -0.49 -35.45 -9.79
C GLY A 145 0.83 -34.73 -9.50
N PRO A 146 1.95 -35.10 -10.16
CA PRO A 146 3.23 -34.42 -9.99
C PRO A 146 3.15 -32.91 -10.30
N LEU A 147 2.31 -32.52 -11.26
CA LEU A 147 2.08 -31.10 -11.60
C LEU A 147 1.41 -30.32 -10.46
N GLN A 148 0.48 -30.95 -9.73
CA GLN A 148 -0.20 -30.33 -8.60
C GLN A 148 0.76 -30.11 -7.43
N TYR A 149 1.65 -31.08 -7.15
CA TYR A 149 2.73 -30.91 -6.17
C TYR A 149 3.68 -29.78 -6.57
N ALA A 150 4.10 -29.73 -7.83
CA ALA A 150 4.97 -28.66 -8.32
C ALA A 150 4.30 -27.28 -8.18
N HIS A 151 3.01 -27.18 -8.48
CA HIS A 151 2.23 -25.95 -8.31
C HIS A 151 2.09 -25.57 -6.82
N ALA A 152 1.85 -26.54 -5.94
CA ALA A 152 1.78 -26.29 -4.50
C ALA A 152 3.12 -25.77 -3.95
N VAL A 153 4.24 -26.38 -4.34
CA VAL A 153 5.59 -25.89 -3.96
C VAL A 153 5.82 -24.47 -4.47
N TYR A 154 5.38 -24.16 -5.68
CA TYR A 154 5.44 -22.80 -6.23
C TYR A 154 4.63 -21.79 -5.39
N VAL A 155 3.37 -22.11 -5.02
CA VAL A 155 2.56 -21.25 -4.15
C VAL A 155 3.20 -21.07 -2.77
N VAL A 156 3.77 -22.13 -2.19
CA VAL A 156 4.51 -22.06 -0.92
C VAL A 156 5.74 -21.15 -1.05
N ALA A 157 6.48 -21.22 -2.15
CA ALA A 157 7.63 -20.35 -2.39
C ALA A 157 7.24 -18.86 -2.40
N ILE A 158 6.08 -18.50 -2.96
CA ILE A 158 5.54 -17.14 -2.91
C ILE A 158 5.23 -16.73 -1.46
N GLY A 159 4.62 -17.64 -0.69
CA GLY A 159 4.37 -17.43 0.74
C GLY A 159 5.66 -17.17 1.52
N VAL A 160 6.71 -17.96 1.28
CA VAL A 160 8.03 -17.78 1.89
C VAL A 160 8.62 -16.42 1.51
N ILE A 161 8.52 -16.00 0.24
CA ILE A 161 8.94 -14.67 -0.20
C ILE A 161 8.20 -13.56 0.56
N ALA A 162 6.88 -13.70 0.73
CA ALA A 162 6.07 -12.75 1.49
C ALA A 162 6.53 -12.64 2.96
N VAL A 163 6.81 -13.78 3.61
CA VAL A 163 7.36 -13.83 4.98
C VAL A 163 8.72 -13.13 5.05
N VAL A 164 9.64 -13.43 4.13
CA VAL A 164 10.97 -12.79 4.09
C VAL A 164 10.84 -11.27 3.93
N CYS A 165 9.93 -10.80 3.06
CA CYS A 165 9.66 -9.37 2.92
C CYS A 165 9.06 -8.76 4.20
N ALA A 166 8.16 -9.47 4.89
CA ALA A 166 7.60 -9.02 6.17
C ALA A 166 8.68 -8.90 7.26
N ILE A 167 9.58 -9.89 7.37
CA ILE A 167 10.71 -9.86 8.32
C ILE A 167 11.63 -8.68 8.03
N LYS A 168 12.01 -8.46 6.76
CA LYS A 168 12.84 -7.32 6.37
C LYS A 168 12.15 -5.99 6.64
N MET A 169 10.83 -5.91 6.42
CA MET A 169 10.04 -4.71 6.72
C MET A 169 9.98 -4.43 8.23
N PHE A 170 9.88 -5.47 9.06
CA PHE A 170 9.97 -5.35 10.51
C PHE A 170 11.32 -4.77 10.96
N GLY A 171 12.42 -5.26 10.38
CA GLY A 171 13.78 -4.78 10.65
C GLY A 171 14.01 -3.31 10.25
N ARG A 172 13.22 -2.76 9.32
CA ARG A 172 13.28 -1.35 8.88
C ARG A 172 12.43 -0.39 9.73
N GLY A 173 11.84 -0.86 10.82
CA GLY A 173 11.01 -0.03 11.71
C GLY A 173 9.52 0.00 11.37
N ASN A 174 9.09 -0.58 10.22
CA ASN A 174 7.69 -0.66 9.81
C ASN A 174 6.97 -1.84 10.49
N ARG A 175 7.00 -1.88 11.83
CA ARG A 175 6.55 -3.03 12.64
C ARG A 175 5.07 -3.36 12.43
N GLN A 176 4.19 -2.35 12.44
CA GLN A 176 2.75 -2.54 12.29
C GLN A 176 2.39 -3.20 10.95
N ARG A 177 2.92 -2.68 9.83
CA ARG A 177 2.70 -3.25 8.50
C ARG A 177 3.22 -4.69 8.40
N ALA A 178 4.36 -4.98 9.05
CA ALA A 178 4.93 -6.33 9.06
C ALA A 178 4.08 -7.32 9.83
N ILE A 179 3.59 -6.91 11.01
CA ILE A 179 2.67 -7.73 11.81
C ILE A 179 1.38 -8.00 11.04
N ALA A 180 0.81 -7.01 10.35
CA ALA A 180 -0.40 -7.18 9.56
C ALA A 180 -0.21 -8.22 8.42
N ILE A 181 0.90 -8.19 7.68
CA ILE A 181 1.20 -9.23 6.67
C ILE A 181 1.38 -10.59 7.35
N ALA A 182 2.18 -10.66 8.41
CA ALA A 182 2.50 -11.93 9.06
C ALA A 182 1.25 -12.61 9.62
N LEU A 183 0.39 -11.84 10.29
CA LEU A 183 -0.87 -12.34 10.84
C LEU A 183 -1.85 -12.76 9.75
N SER A 184 -2.00 -11.95 8.71
CA SER A 184 -2.91 -12.25 7.61
C SER A 184 -2.45 -13.47 6.79
N LEU A 185 -1.15 -13.62 6.54
CA LEU A 185 -0.58 -14.81 5.89
C LEU A 185 -0.70 -16.05 6.80
N GLY A 186 -0.49 -15.88 8.11
CA GLY A 186 -0.68 -16.94 9.09
C GLY A 186 -2.11 -17.49 9.07
N ILE A 187 -3.12 -16.62 8.99
CA ILE A 187 -4.54 -17.03 8.86
C ILE A 187 -4.76 -17.86 7.59
N VAL A 188 -4.23 -17.41 6.44
CA VAL A 188 -4.36 -18.15 5.16
C VAL A 188 -3.75 -19.54 5.27
N VAL A 189 -2.54 -19.64 5.84
CA VAL A 189 -1.82 -20.91 6.02
C VAL A 189 -2.58 -21.84 6.96
N VAL A 190 -3.03 -21.35 8.13
CA VAL A 190 -3.77 -22.15 9.10
C VAL A 190 -5.07 -22.69 8.49
N LEU A 191 -5.82 -21.87 7.76
CA LEU A 191 -7.07 -22.31 7.15
C LEU A 191 -6.85 -23.31 6.00
N HIS A 192 -5.77 -23.15 5.22
CA HIS A 192 -5.39 -24.16 4.23
C HIS A 192 -4.94 -25.47 4.89
N LEU A 193 -4.23 -25.42 6.02
CA LEU A 193 -3.85 -26.62 6.77
C LEU A 193 -5.07 -27.38 7.30
N VAL A 194 -6.13 -26.67 7.71
CA VAL A 194 -7.38 -27.32 8.11
C VAL A 194 -8.02 -28.07 6.93
N ASP A 195 -7.99 -27.51 5.73
CA ASP A 195 -8.48 -28.19 4.53
C ASP A 195 -7.64 -29.44 4.19
N VAL A 196 -6.31 -29.36 4.32
CA VAL A 196 -5.42 -30.52 4.13
C VAL A 196 -5.71 -31.62 5.15
N VAL A 197 -5.87 -31.27 6.43
CA VAL A 197 -6.21 -32.23 7.49
C VAL A 197 -7.57 -32.85 7.22
N ARG A 198 -8.54 -32.06 6.76
CA ARG A 198 -9.85 -32.58 6.37
C ARG A 198 -9.74 -33.63 5.27
N GLU A 199 -8.99 -33.34 4.20
CA GLU A 199 -8.79 -34.28 3.10
C GLU A 199 -8.11 -35.57 3.60
N ALA A 200 -7.11 -35.45 4.47
CA ALA A 200 -6.39 -36.59 5.04
C ALA A 200 -7.28 -37.50 5.93
N VAL A 201 -8.23 -36.92 6.66
CA VAL A 201 -9.14 -37.64 7.56
C VAL A 201 -10.44 -38.08 6.84
N GLY A 202 -10.65 -37.66 5.59
CA GLY A 202 -11.89 -37.91 4.85
C GLY A 202 -13.09 -37.16 5.43
N GLY A 203 -12.85 -36.01 6.06
CA GLY A 203 -13.90 -35.21 6.72
C GLY A 203 -14.89 -34.62 5.72
N SER A 204 -16.18 -34.66 6.04
CA SER A 204 -17.26 -34.06 5.24
C SER A 204 -17.59 -32.61 5.61
N TRP A 205 -16.78 -31.97 6.47
CA TRP A 205 -16.99 -30.58 6.89
C TRP A 205 -16.58 -29.56 5.82
N LEU A 206 -16.81 -28.28 6.09
CA LEU A 206 -16.68 -27.19 5.11
C LEU A 206 -15.22 -26.98 4.65
N TYR A 207 -15.01 -26.70 3.35
CA TYR A 207 -13.74 -26.13 2.85
C TYR A 207 -13.63 -24.69 3.34
N ILE A 208 -12.63 -24.39 4.18
CA ILE A 208 -12.47 -23.08 4.82
C ILE A 208 -11.29 -22.26 4.27
N GLY A 209 -10.43 -22.84 3.43
CA GLY A 209 -9.26 -22.18 2.87
C GLY A 209 -9.60 -20.94 2.05
N GLY A 210 -10.71 -20.97 1.30
CA GLY A 210 -11.21 -19.80 0.56
C GLY A 210 -11.58 -18.62 1.46
N PHE A 211 -12.09 -18.87 2.67
CA PHE A 211 -12.38 -17.83 3.66
C PHE A 211 -11.09 -17.20 4.23
N GLY A 212 -9.97 -17.93 4.19
CA GLY A 212 -8.67 -17.37 4.57
C GLY A 212 -8.22 -16.24 3.66
N LEU A 213 -8.49 -16.34 2.36
CA LEU A 213 -8.20 -15.25 1.42
C LEU A 213 -9.07 -14.02 1.69
N VAL A 214 -10.33 -14.22 2.09
CA VAL A 214 -11.22 -13.11 2.47
C VAL A 214 -10.80 -12.47 3.78
N ALA A 215 -10.46 -13.26 4.80
CA ALA A 215 -9.95 -12.76 6.06
C ALA A 215 -8.66 -11.96 5.86
N TRP A 216 -7.74 -12.48 5.05
CA TRP A 216 -6.55 -11.75 4.60
C TRP A 216 -6.93 -10.44 3.89
N GLY A 217 -7.91 -10.49 2.99
CA GLY A 217 -8.46 -9.33 2.30
C GLY A 217 -8.98 -8.23 3.25
N ILE A 218 -9.72 -8.61 4.28
CA ILE A 218 -10.27 -7.69 5.28
C ILE A 218 -9.14 -7.06 6.10
N VAL A 219 -8.23 -7.87 6.65
CA VAL A 219 -7.10 -7.36 7.46
C VAL A 219 -6.25 -6.39 6.64
N MET A 220 -5.94 -6.74 5.39
CA MET A 220 -5.15 -5.89 4.52
C MET A 220 -5.89 -4.62 4.08
N THR A 221 -7.21 -4.67 3.88
CA THR A 221 -8.03 -3.48 3.60
C THR A 221 -7.97 -2.50 4.77
N VAL A 222 -8.13 -2.98 6.00
CA VAL A 222 -8.03 -2.14 7.21
C VAL A 222 -6.63 -1.54 7.34
N GLN A 223 -5.58 -2.35 7.14
CA GLN A 223 -4.20 -1.89 7.20
C GLN A 223 -3.86 -0.84 6.14
N LEU A 224 -4.38 -1.01 4.92
CA LEU A 224 -4.23 -0.03 3.84
C LEU A 224 -4.97 1.26 4.18
N ALA A 225 -6.21 1.18 4.68
CA ALA A 225 -6.96 2.36 5.13
C ALA A 225 -6.26 3.14 6.26
N MET A 226 -5.64 2.44 7.22
CA MET A 226 -4.82 3.10 8.25
C MET A 226 -3.59 3.80 7.63
N SER A 227 -2.91 3.12 6.70
CA SER A 227 -1.75 3.68 6.00
C SER A 227 -2.12 4.89 5.14
N TYR A 228 -3.35 4.95 4.60
CA TYR A 228 -3.88 6.12 3.90
C TYR A 228 -3.98 7.33 4.83
N ARG A 229 -4.63 7.14 5.99
CA ARG A 229 -4.83 8.21 6.99
C ARG A 229 -3.52 8.77 7.51
N GLU A 230 -2.54 7.90 7.79
CA GLU A 230 -1.19 8.32 8.20
C GLU A 230 -0.53 9.26 7.17
N VAL A 231 -0.71 8.98 5.88
CA VAL A 231 -0.17 9.81 4.80
C VAL A 231 -0.93 11.13 4.68
N GLU A 232 -2.26 11.10 4.80
CA GLU A 232 -3.12 12.27 4.78
C GLU A 232 -2.80 13.24 5.93
N ASP A 233 -2.72 12.73 7.16
CA ASP A 233 -2.36 13.50 8.36
C ASP A 233 -0.95 14.11 8.22
N GLY A 234 0.00 13.35 7.65
CA GLY A 234 1.34 13.84 7.34
C GLY A 234 1.36 14.96 6.31
N LEU A 235 0.52 14.88 5.28
CA LEU A 235 0.37 15.91 4.25
C LEU A 235 -0.24 17.18 4.82
N LEU A 236 -1.30 17.07 5.62
CA LEU A 236 -1.93 18.20 6.30
C LEU A 236 -0.95 18.89 7.24
N ALA A 237 -0.17 18.13 8.01
CA ALA A 237 0.87 18.67 8.88
C ALA A 237 1.98 19.38 8.07
N ALA A 238 2.36 18.86 6.90
CA ALA A 238 3.33 19.50 6.03
C ALA A 238 2.80 20.81 5.42
N LEU A 239 1.54 20.84 4.99
CA LEU A 239 0.88 22.06 4.50
C LEU A 239 0.80 23.13 5.59
N ALA A 240 0.40 22.77 6.81
CA ALA A 240 0.36 23.69 7.94
C ALA A 240 1.75 24.30 8.24
N ARG A 241 2.82 23.50 8.11
CA ARG A 241 4.20 24.01 8.26
C ARG A 241 4.61 24.96 7.14
N LEU A 242 4.21 24.68 5.90
CA LEU A 242 4.47 25.56 4.76
C LEU A 242 3.72 26.88 4.87
N GLU A 243 2.47 26.85 5.34
CA GLU A 243 1.68 28.06 5.60
C GLU A 243 2.31 28.90 6.72
N ALA A 244 2.78 28.27 7.80
CA ALA A 244 3.52 28.96 8.86
C ALA A 244 4.82 29.60 8.35
N GLN A 245 5.60 28.89 7.52
CA GLN A 245 6.82 29.43 6.91
C GLN A 245 6.52 30.59 5.95
N LYS A 246 5.42 30.51 5.19
CA LYS A 246 4.98 31.59 4.31
C LYS A 246 4.60 32.83 5.11
N ALA A 247 3.89 32.67 6.23
CA ALA A 247 3.56 33.77 7.13
C ALA A 247 4.83 34.42 7.71
N GLU A 248 5.80 33.61 8.17
CA GLU A 248 7.09 34.09 8.68
C GLU A 248 7.88 34.88 7.61
N MET A 249 7.95 34.38 6.37
CA MET A 249 8.61 35.10 5.26
C MET A 249 7.88 36.40 4.88
N THR A 250 6.55 36.41 4.91
CA THR A 250 5.77 37.60 4.58
C THR A 250 6.00 38.69 5.64
N ASP A 251 6.04 38.31 6.92
CA ASP A 251 6.35 39.22 8.01
C ASP A 251 7.79 39.76 7.91
N ALA A 252 8.76 38.88 7.61
CA ALA A 252 10.15 39.30 7.37
C ALA A 252 10.28 40.29 6.20
N ILE A 253 9.56 40.06 5.10
CA ILE A 253 9.52 40.99 3.96
C ILE A 253 8.88 42.32 4.38
N ALA A 254 7.74 42.29 5.09
CA ALA A 254 7.07 43.49 5.56
C ALA A 254 7.96 44.33 6.49
N VAL A 255 8.70 43.66 7.39
CA VAL A 255 9.72 44.30 8.24
C VAL A 255 10.84 44.92 7.40
N SER A 256 11.36 44.19 6.41
CA SER A 256 12.43 44.69 5.53
C SER A 256 12.01 45.91 4.70
N VAL A 257 10.77 45.94 4.22
CA VAL A 257 10.19 47.06 3.48
C VAL A 257 10.02 48.26 4.41
N ARG A 258 9.47 48.06 5.62
CA ARG A 258 9.32 49.13 6.62
C ARG A 258 10.67 49.73 7.02
N VAL A 259 11.71 48.90 7.12
CA VAL A 259 13.09 49.35 7.35
C VAL A 259 13.58 50.19 6.18
N ARG A 260 13.44 49.70 4.94
CA ARG A 260 13.83 50.44 3.74
C ARG A 260 13.14 51.81 3.69
N ASP A 261 11.83 51.86 3.93
CA ASP A 261 11.06 53.10 3.90
C ASP A 261 11.53 54.09 4.97
N ARG A 262 11.85 53.60 6.19
CA ARG A 262 12.42 54.44 7.26
C ARG A 262 13.82 54.95 6.97
N LEU A 263 14.62 54.22 6.18
CA LEU A 263 15.97 54.65 5.79
C LEU A 263 15.96 55.63 4.60
N ASN A 264 14.94 55.54 3.74
CA ASN A 264 14.85 56.36 2.53
C ASN A 264 14.63 57.84 2.84
N THR A 265 13.82 58.17 3.86
CA THR A 265 13.55 59.55 4.27
C THR A 265 14.81 60.29 4.75
N PRO A 266 15.59 59.81 5.74
CA PRO A 266 16.81 60.48 6.17
C PRO A 266 17.85 60.55 5.05
N LEU A 267 17.98 59.53 4.20
CA LEU A 267 18.88 59.59 3.04
C LEU A 267 18.52 60.73 2.07
N GLN A 268 17.22 60.91 1.77
CA GLN A 268 16.75 62.02 0.94
C GLN A 268 16.97 63.38 1.62
N THR A 269 16.76 63.49 2.93
CA THR A 269 17.05 64.72 3.68
C THR A 269 18.53 65.07 3.63
N LEU A 270 19.40 64.07 3.71
CA LEU A 270 20.85 64.20 3.70
C LEU A 270 21.37 64.57 2.30
N GLU A 271 20.82 63.96 1.24
CA GLU A 271 21.08 64.34 -0.16
C GLU A 271 20.64 65.78 -0.46
N LEU A 272 19.46 66.18 0.03
CA LEU A 272 18.94 67.53 -0.12
C LEU A 272 19.82 68.56 0.62
N GLY A 273 20.21 68.27 1.86
CA GLY A 273 21.12 69.13 2.65
C GLY A 273 22.49 69.31 1.97
N LEU A 274 23.06 68.23 1.43
CA LEU A 274 24.30 68.26 0.66
C LEU A 274 24.20 69.09 -0.63
N SER A 275 23.03 69.14 -1.25
CA SER A 275 22.81 69.88 -2.51
C SER A 275 22.67 71.40 -2.33
N MET A 276 22.41 71.89 -1.10
CA MET A 276 21.98 73.27 -0.87
C MET A 276 23.03 74.27 -0.35
N GLN A 277 24.23 73.90 0.13
CA GLN A 277 25.12 74.88 0.80
C GLN A 277 26.65 74.70 0.65
N PRO A 278 27.45 75.78 0.84
CA PRO A 278 28.88 75.84 0.50
C PRO A 278 29.87 75.69 1.66
N ASP A 279 29.43 75.50 2.92
CA ASP A 279 30.32 75.49 4.09
C ASP A 279 30.50 74.07 4.67
N GLN A 280 31.71 73.51 4.53
CA GLN A 280 31.97 72.07 4.63
C GLN A 280 32.07 71.51 6.06
N ASP A 281 32.39 72.33 7.06
CA ASP A 281 32.77 71.82 8.39
C ASP A 281 31.56 71.48 9.29
N ALA A 282 30.48 72.28 9.25
CA ALA A 282 29.25 71.98 9.97
C ALA A 282 28.52 70.74 9.39
N ILE A 283 28.66 70.54 8.08
CA ILE A 283 28.07 69.41 7.33
C ILE A 283 28.70 68.09 7.75
N VAL A 284 30.02 68.04 8.00
CA VAL A 284 30.70 66.80 8.40
C VAL A 284 30.23 66.33 9.77
N GLU A 285 29.92 67.24 10.70
CA GLU A 285 29.41 66.85 12.02
C GLU A 285 27.97 66.33 11.95
N GLU A 286 27.11 66.99 11.19
CA GLU A 286 25.72 66.58 10.98
C GLU A 286 25.64 65.25 10.21
N LEU A 287 26.46 65.06 9.16
CA LEU A 287 26.60 63.77 8.46
C LEU A 287 27.10 62.67 9.38
N ARG A 288 28.05 62.98 10.27
CA ARG A 288 28.60 61.99 11.21
C ARG A 288 27.54 61.56 12.21
N HIS A 289 26.69 62.48 12.66
CA HIS A 289 25.57 62.17 13.55
C HIS A 289 24.54 61.27 12.84
N GLU A 290 24.19 61.60 11.60
CA GLU A 290 23.18 60.87 10.84
C GLU A 290 23.67 59.50 10.36
N ILE A 291 24.93 59.38 9.95
CA ILE A 291 25.58 58.10 9.69
C ILE A 291 25.62 57.26 10.98
N HIS A 292 25.94 57.87 12.13
CA HIS A 292 25.94 57.14 13.39
C HIS A 292 24.53 56.60 13.68
N HIS A 293 23.50 57.44 13.54
CA HIS A 293 22.10 57.07 13.75
C HIS A 293 21.64 55.95 12.80
N LEU A 294 22.00 56.04 11.51
CA LEU A 294 21.75 54.99 10.52
C LEU A 294 22.47 53.68 10.86
N THR A 295 23.70 53.76 11.40
CA THR A 295 24.48 52.60 11.83
C THR A 295 23.88 51.93 13.07
N THR A 296 23.39 52.71 14.04
CA THR A 296 22.67 52.17 15.21
C THR A 296 21.35 51.53 14.80
N LEU A 297 20.61 52.16 13.87
CA LEU A 297 19.38 51.58 13.31
C LEU A 297 19.68 50.26 12.59
N GLY A 298 20.71 50.22 11.76
CA GLY A 298 21.19 49.03 11.08
C GLY A 298 21.55 47.89 12.04
N ARG A 299 22.32 48.19 13.11
CA ARG A 299 22.65 47.20 14.16
C ARG A 299 21.43 46.73 14.95
N CYS A 300 20.48 47.63 15.21
CA CYS A 300 19.24 47.28 15.89
C CYS A 300 18.44 46.31 15.00
N ILE A 301 18.33 46.58 13.69
CA ILE A 301 17.68 45.71 12.72
C ILE A 301 18.41 44.36 12.59
N GLU A 302 19.74 44.34 12.51
CA GLU A 302 20.52 43.10 12.53
C GLU A 302 20.27 42.30 13.81
N SER A 303 20.13 42.96 14.96
CA SER A 303 19.84 42.27 16.22
C SER A 303 18.42 41.69 16.28
N THR A 304 17.44 42.33 15.64
CA THR A 304 16.05 41.85 15.56
C THR A 304 15.86 40.81 14.46
N ALA A 305 16.60 40.92 13.35
CA ALA A 305 16.61 39.97 12.24
C ALA A 305 17.49 38.74 12.52
N ALA A 306 18.48 38.88 13.41
CA ALA A 306 19.19 37.76 14.04
C ALA A 306 18.27 37.08 15.08
N VAL A 307 17.13 36.59 14.62
CA VAL A 307 16.36 35.58 15.35
C VAL A 307 17.33 34.43 15.68
N PRO A 308 17.45 34.03 16.96
CA PRO A 308 18.46 33.06 17.36
C PRO A 308 18.22 31.73 16.64
N ARG A 309 19.09 31.40 15.67
CA ARG A 309 19.18 30.06 15.07
C ARG A 309 19.34 28.96 16.13
N ASN A 310 19.77 29.30 17.33
CA ASN A 310 19.95 28.38 18.47
C ASN A 310 18.65 27.91 19.14
N ALA A 311 17.46 28.43 18.77
CA ALA A 311 16.19 27.91 19.27
C ALA A 311 15.59 26.77 18.40
N ARG A 312 16.23 26.38 17.28
CA ARG A 312 15.74 25.34 16.35
C ARG A 312 16.31 23.93 16.58
N GLY A 313 17.08 23.69 17.63
CA GLY A 313 17.78 22.41 17.83
C GLY A 313 17.47 21.72 19.15
N ASN A 314 16.29 21.11 19.28
CA ASN A 314 16.06 19.91 20.09
C ASN A 314 14.73 19.28 19.68
N GLY A 315 14.73 18.67 18.49
CA GLY A 315 13.67 17.72 18.13
C GLY A 315 13.77 16.51 19.08
N PRO A 316 12.67 16.06 19.70
CA PRO A 316 12.68 14.88 20.54
C PRO A 316 13.06 13.66 19.69
N THR A 317 14.17 13.03 20.05
CA THR A 317 14.50 11.67 19.60
C THR A 317 13.44 10.71 20.13
N ARG A 318 12.57 10.21 19.26
CA ARG A 318 11.78 8.99 19.45
C ARG A 318 11.71 8.22 18.14
#